data_AF-A0A942C613-F1
#
_entry.id   AF-A0A942C613-F1
#
_cell.length_a   1.000
_cell.length_b   1.000
_cell.length_c   1.000
_cell.angle_alpha   90.00
_cell.angle_beta   90.00
_cell.angle_gamma   90.00
#
_symmetry.space_group_name_H-M   'P 1'
#
loop_
_entity.id
_entity.type
_entity.pdbx_description
1 polymer ?
#
loop_
_entity_poly.entity_id
_entity_poly.type
_entity_poly.pdbx_seq_one_letter_code
_entity_poly.pdbx_strand_id
1 'polypeptide(L)'
;MNTKVQEIINEINDVRQQIYAAVAELSQEQMDFKPSPDVWSISEVLSHLNIVEKGLPKLYSILLKKAEDAGFKPETEGSMLNSLDYAQLEVVNQKMPAPERVLPQAGIEKAELLTALQASRQAVIDAVAPAGNYDFSEVKWAHPFLGEINFYQWILFIGKHEQRHLGQINDIRQFANFPA
;
A
#
# COMPACT_ATOMS: atom_id res chain seq x y z
N MET A 1 9.33 -13.02 14.66
CA MET A 1 8.95 -11.75 14.00
C MET A 1 8.24 -10.91 15.04
N ASN A 2 8.46 -9.59 15.06
CA ASN A 2 7.78 -8.64 15.94
C ASN A 2 6.25 -8.85 15.84
N THR A 3 5.54 -8.88 16.97
CA THR A 3 4.11 -9.25 16.99
C THR A 3 3.26 -8.21 16.29
N LYS A 4 3.52 -6.91 16.50
CA LYS A 4 2.84 -5.81 15.78
C LYS A 4 3.10 -5.85 14.27
N VAL A 5 4.33 -6.17 13.85
CA VAL A 5 4.65 -6.33 12.43
C VAL A 5 3.86 -7.51 11.86
N GLN A 6 3.78 -8.64 12.57
CA GLN A 6 3.03 -9.80 12.09
C GLN A 6 1.53 -9.52 11.92
N GLU A 7 0.88 -8.87 12.90
CA GLU A 7 -0.54 -8.51 12.75
C GLU A 7 -0.76 -7.57 11.56
N ILE A 8 0.12 -6.59 11.35
CA ILE A 8 0.00 -5.64 10.24
C ILE A 8 0.24 -6.35 8.91
N ILE A 9 1.24 -7.24 8.83
CA ILE A 9 1.49 -8.04 7.62
C ILE A 9 0.28 -8.88 7.24
N ASN A 10 -0.40 -9.48 8.21
CA ASN A 10 -1.64 -10.23 7.96
C ASN A 10 -2.73 -9.31 7.39
N GLU A 11 -2.99 -8.16 8.05
CA GLU A 11 -3.96 -7.16 7.59
C GLU A 11 -3.71 -6.70 6.15
N ILE A 12 -2.47 -6.29 5.83
CA ILE A 12 -2.19 -5.81 4.47
C ILE A 12 -2.30 -6.93 3.44
N ASN A 13 -2.01 -8.18 3.81
CA ASN A 13 -2.13 -9.34 2.91
C ASN A 13 -3.60 -9.65 2.61
N ASP A 14 -4.47 -9.57 3.62
CA ASP A 14 -5.91 -9.76 3.44
C ASP A 14 -6.50 -8.71 2.49
N VAL A 15 -6.07 -7.45 2.59
CA VAL A 15 -6.47 -6.41 1.63
C VAL A 15 -5.96 -6.71 0.22
N ARG A 16 -4.70 -7.15 0.08
CA ARG A 16 -4.15 -7.49 -1.23
C ARG A 16 -4.90 -8.64 -1.90
N GLN A 17 -5.33 -9.64 -1.13
CA GLN A 17 -6.15 -10.74 -1.67
C GLN A 17 -7.50 -10.24 -2.19
N GLN A 18 -8.11 -9.25 -1.54
CA GLN A 18 -9.35 -8.65 -2.04
C GLN A 18 -9.13 -7.92 -3.38
N ILE A 19 -8.00 -7.25 -3.58
CA ILE A 19 -7.63 -6.66 -4.87
C ILE A 19 -7.49 -7.75 -5.94
N TYR A 20 -6.76 -8.83 -5.65
CA TYR A 20 -6.60 -9.94 -6.60
C TYR A 20 -7.94 -10.57 -6.96
N ALA A 21 -8.82 -10.79 -5.99
CA ALA A 21 -10.17 -11.29 -6.23
C ALA A 21 -11.01 -10.34 -7.09
N ALA A 22 -10.91 -9.02 -6.86
CA ALA A 22 -11.67 -8.02 -7.60
C ALA A 22 -11.30 -7.95 -9.09
N VAL A 23 -10.05 -8.29 -9.43
CA VAL A 23 -9.55 -8.24 -10.82
C VAL A 23 -9.40 -9.61 -11.48
N ALA A 24 -9.61 -10.71 -10.75
CA ALA A 24 -9.30 -12.08 -11.20
C ALA A 24 -9.96 -12.42 -12.54
N GLU A 25 -11.24 -12.12 -12.70
CA GLU A 25 -12.04 -12.46 -13.89
C GLU A 25 -12.05 -11.36 -14.96
N LEU A 26 -11.37 -10.23 -14.74
CA LEU A 26 -11.37 -9.13 -15.70
C LEU A 26 -10.48 -9.43 -16.91
N SER A 27 -10.97 -9.14 -18.11
CA SER A 27 -10.18 -9.15 -19.35
C SER A 27 -9.19 -7.99 -19.39
N GLN A 28 -8.18 -8.04 -20.26
CA GLN A 28 -7.26 -6.90 -20.44
C GLN A 28 -8.01 -5.64 -20.90
N GLU A 29 -9.02 -5.79 -21.77
CA GLU A 29 -9.87 -4.66 -22.20
C GLU A 29 -10.61 -4.02 -21.02
N GLN A 30 -11.16 -4.82 -20.10
CA GLN A 30 -11.79 -4.34 -18.88
C GLN A 30 -10.80 -3.69 -17.91
N MET A 31 -9.57 -4.20 -17.85
CA MET A 31 -8.50 -3.64 -17.03
C MET A 31 -8.05 -2.26 -17.54
N ASP A 32 -7.98 -2.10 -18.86
CA ASP A 32 -7.52 -0.87 -19.52
C ASP A 32 -8.63 0.14 -19.81
N PHE A 33 -9.88 -0.23 -19.53
CA PHE A 33 -11.03 0.66 -19.68
C PHE A 33 -10.84 1.96 -18.86
N LYS A 34 -10.95 3.10 -19.55
CA LYS A 34 -10.95 4.43 -18.94
C LYS A 34 -12.35 5.04 -19.07
N PRO A 35 -13.06 5.30 -17.95
CA PRO A 35 -14.36 5.98 -17.99
C PRO A 35 -14.31 7.38 -18.62
N SER A 36 -13.20 8.09 -18.42
CA SER A 36 -12.89 9.39 -19.04
C SER A 36 -11.37 9.61 -19.06
N PRO A 37 -10.85 10.59 -19.81
CA PRO A 37 -9.41 10.87 -19.88
C PRO A 37 -8.75 11.13 -18.51
N ASP A 38 -9.48 11.74 -17.58
CA ASP A 38 -8.98 12.15 -16.26
C ASP A 38 -9.16 11.08 -15.17
N VAL A 39 -9.80 9.96 -15.50
CA VAL A 39 -10.01 8.84 -14.57
C VAL A 39 -9.04 7.72 -14.90
N TRP A 40 -8.41 7.17 -13.86
CA TRP A 40 -7.51 6.03 -14.01
C TRP A 40 -8.27 4.76 -14.40
N SER A 41 -7.67 3.93 -15.26
CA SER A 41 -8.09 2.56 -15.49
C SER A 41 -7.70 1.66 -14.31
N ILE A 42 -8.20 0.43 -14.29
CA ILE A 42 -7.84 -0.54 -13.26
C ILE A 42 -6.35 -0.91 -13.38
N SER A 43 -5.82 -1.05 -14.60
CA SER A 43 -4.38 -1.25 -14.84
C SER A 43 -3.54 -0.11 -14.27
N GLU A 44 -3.95 1.14 -14.49
CA GLU A 44 -3.28 2.32 -13.94
C GLU A 44 -3.34 2.32 -12.40
N VAL A 45 -4.48 1.96 -11.79
CA VAL A 45 -4.59 1.81 -10.33
C VAL A 45 -3.60 0.76 -9.80
N LEU A 46 -3.52 -0.43 -10.40
CA LEU A 46 -2.58 -1.47 -9.97
C LEU A 46 -1.12 -1.04 -10.15
N SER A 47 -0.82 -0.35 -11.25
CA SER A 47 0.50 0.23 -11.53
C SER A 47 0.91 1.23 -10.43
N HIS A 48 0.00 2.13 -10.06
CA HIS A 48 0.20 3.08 -8.97
C HIS A 48 0.50 2.38 -7.64
N LEU A 49 -0.32 1.39 -7.26
CA LEU A 49 -0.12 0.61 -6.04
C LEU A 49 1.27 -0.02 -5.97
N ASN A 50 1.70 -0.66 -7.07
CA ASN A 50 3.01 -1.25 -7.17
C ASN A 50 4.14 -0.21 -7.04
N ILE A 51 4.03 0.95 -7.70
CA ILE A 51 5.05 2.01 -7.63
C ILE A 51 5.20 2.54 -6.20
N VAL A 52 4.08 2.77 -5.50
CA VAL A 52 4.10 3.21 -4.09
C VAL A 52 4.78 2.16 -3.22
N GLU A 53 4.32 0.90 -3.28
CA GLU A 53 4.81 -0.16 -2.42
C GLU A 53 6.29 -0.48 -2.65
N LYS A 54 6.74 -0.52 -3.92
CA LYS A 54 8.14 -0.80 -4.29
C LYS A 54 9.14 0.21 -3.71
N GLY A 55 8.70 1.43 -3.38
CA GLY A 55 9.54 2.44 -2.74
C GLY A 55 9.77 2.23 -1.24
N LEU A 56 8.90 1.49 -0.56
CA LEU A 56 8.87 1.38 0.90
C LEU A 56 9.98 0.51 1.51
N PRO A 57 10.45 -0.59 0.89
CA PRO A 57 11.56 -1.39 1.43
C PRO A 57 12.79 -0.56 1.80
N LYS A 58 13.17 0.40 0.95
CA LYS A 58 14.31 1.29 1.22
C LYS A 58 14.08 2.16 2.45
N LEU A 59 12.85 2.66 2.65
CA LEU A 59 12.49 3.41 3.85
C LEU A 59 12.59 2.53 5.10
N TYR A 60 12.09 1.29 5.05
CA TYR A 60 12.18 0.37 6.18
C TYR A 60 13.63 0.09 6.58
N SER A 61 14.54 -0.11 5.61
CA SER A 61 15.97 -0.26 5.92
C SER A 61 16.55 0.96 6.66
N ILE A 62 16.15 2.18 6.27
CA ILE A 62 16.57 3.42 6.94
C ILE A 62 16.02 3.47 8.37
N LEU A 63 14.74 3.14 8.56
CA LEU A 63 14.10 3.18 9.87
C LEU A 63 14.65 2.13 10.83
N LEU A 64 14.88 0.90 10.33
CA LEU A 64 15.53 -0.16 11.09
C LEU A 64 16.93 0.26 11.53
N LYS A 65 17.70 0.91 10.64
CA LYS A 65 19.03 1.43 11.00
C LYS A 65 18.96 2.55 12.05
N LYS A 66 18.02 3.48 11.91
CA LYS A 66 17.78 4.55 12.90
C LYS A 66 17.44 3.97 14.28
N ALA A 67 16.65 2.90 14.32
CA ALA A 67 16.30 2.21 15.57
C ALA A 67 17.50 1.50 16.19
N GLU A 68 18.35 0.86 15.37
CA GLU A 68 19.60 0.24 15.81
C GLU A 68 20.54 1.27 16.45
N ASP A 69 20.77 2.40 15.77
CA ASP A 69 21.66 3.47 16.23
C ASP A 69 21.15 4.15 17.52
N ALA A 70 19.83 4.17 17.73
CA ALA A 70 19.20 4.70 18.95
C ALA A 70 19.24 3.73 20.14
N GLY A 71 19.71 2.50 19.94
CA GLY A 71 19.70 1.43 20.93
C GLY A 71 18.30 0.80 21.04
N PHE A 72 18.12 -0.33 20.37
CA PHE A 72 16.86 -1.06 20.35
C PHE A 72 16.26 -1.26 21.76
N LYS A 73 14.95 -1.06 21.85
CA LYS A 73 14.16 -1.36 23.05
C LYS A 73 13.28 -2.58 22.79
N PRO A 74 13.01 -3.42 23.80
CA PRO A 74 12.07 -4.53 23.65
C PRO A 74 10.70 -4.04 23.21
N GLU A 75 10.02 -4.82 22.38
CA GLU A 75 8.63 -4.61 22.03
C GLU A 75 7.73 -4.64 23.29
N THR A 76 6.73 -3.75 23.34
CA THR A 76 5.69 -3.69 24.38
C THR A 76 4.41 -4.43 23.96
N GLU A 77 3.47 -4.69 24.87
CA GLU A 77 2.16 -5.23 24.48
C GLU A 77 1.28 -4.17 23.78
N GLY A 78 0.28 -4.61 23.03
CA GLY A 78 -0.69 -3.75 22.33
C GLY A 78 -0.70 -3.93 20.81
N SER A 79 -1.74 -3.41 20.16
CA SER A 79 -1.93 -3.49 18.72
C SER A 79 -1.77 -2.13 18.06
N MET A 80 -1.21 -2.12 16.85
CA MET A 80 -1.07 -0.93 16.01
C MET A 80 -2.05 -0.89 14.84
N LEU A 81 -2.95 -1.87 14.69
CA LEU A 81 -3.87 -1.95 13.55
C LEU A 81 -4.82 -0.74 13.39
N ASN A 82 -5.12 -0.06 14.51
CA ASN A 82 -5.98 1.12 14.54
C ASN A 82 -5.20 2.42 14.78
N SER A 83 -3.87 2.40 14.61
CA SER A 83 -3.00 3.55 14.88
C SER A 83 -2.98 4.58 13.75
N LEU A 84 -3.62 4.32 12.62
CA LEU A 84 -3.84 5.29 11.54
C LEU A 84 -5.33 5.55 11.39
N ASP A 85 -5.69 6.84 11.33
CA ASP A 85 -7.06 7.28 11.11
C ASP A 85 -7.46 7.15 9.63
N TYR A 86 -8.46 6.31 9.36
CA TYR A 86 -9.06 6.14 8.03
C TYR A 86 -9.64 7.44 7.47
N ALA A 87 -10.31 8.24 8.30
CA ALA A 87 -10.97 9.47 7.85
C ALA A 87 -9.94 10.49 7.36
N GLN A 88 -8.78 10.55 8.01
CA GLN A 88 -7.68 11.41 7.58
C GLN A 88 -7.11 10.99 6.22
N LEU A 89 -6.99 9.67 5.99
CA LEU A 89 -6.54 9.11 4.71
C LEU A 89 -7.54 9.31 3.57
N GLU A 90 -8.85 9.26 3.83
CA GLU A 90 -9.88 9.55 2.82
C GLU A 90 -9.90 11.03 2.43
N VAL A 91 -9.85 11.94 3.41
CA VAL A 91 -9.94 13.40 3.19
C VAL A 91 -8.72 13.96 2.44
N VAL A 92 -7.51 13.53 2.82
CA VAL A 92 -6.25 13.88 2.14
C VAL A 92 -6.32 13.56 0.65
N ASN A 93 -7.01 12.50 0.31
CA ASN A 93 -6.82 11.76 -0.91
C ASN A 93 -8.01 11.99 -1.88
N GLN A 94 -9.13 12.54 -1.41
CA GLN A 94 -10.18 13.16 -2.26
C GLN A 94 -9.78 14.53 -2.81
N LYS A 95 -8.89 15.25 -2.13
CA LYS A 95 -8.58 16.66 -2.43
C LYS A 95 -7.26 16.86 -3.16
N MET A 96 -6.40 15.85 -3.23
CA MET A 96 -5.04 16.02 -3.73
C MET A 96 -4.65 14.95 -4.74
N PRO A 97 -4.06 15.35 -5.88
CA PRO A 97 -3.51 14.41 -6.84
C PRO A 97 -2.32 13.66 -6.24
N ALA A 98 -2.08 12.44 -6.74
CA ALA A 98 -0.89 11.68 -6.38
C ALA A 98 0.39 12.46 -6.76
N PRO A 99 1.46 12.41 -5.96
CA PRO A 99 2.73 13.05 -6.30
C PRO A 99 3.28 12.54 -7.63
N GLU A 100 3.91 13.40 -8.43
CA GLU A 100 4.41 13.07 -9.78
C GLU A 100 5.22 11.76 -9.84
N ARG A 101 6.08 11.54 -8.83
CA ARG A 101 6.96 10.37 -8.73
C ARG A 101 6.23 9.02 -8.58
N VAL A 102 4.94 9.04 -8.22
CA VAL A 102 4.11 7.85 -8.05
C VAL A 102 2.89 7.87 -8.96
N LEU A 103 2.87 8.70 -10.00
CA LEU A 103 1.80 8.63 -10.99
C LEU A 103 1.77 7.24 -11.67
N PRO A 104 0.59 6.73 -12.02
CA PRO A 104 0.46 5.43 -12.65
C PRO A 104 1.10 5.41 -14.04
N GLN A 105 1.51 4.21 -14.45
CA GLN A 105 1.90 3.93 -15.84
C GLN A 105 0.79 3.14 -16.53
N ALA A 106 0.48 3.52 -17.77
CA ALA A 106 -0.53 2.87 -18.61
C ALA A 106 0.09 1.80 -19.52
N GLY A 107 -0.76 0.90 -20.06
CA GLY A 107 -0.37 -0.08 -21.08
C GLY A 107 0.45 -1.26 -20.57
N ILE A 108 0.39 -1.55 -19.26
CA ILE A 108 1.04 -2.73 -18.68
C ILE A 108 0.02 -3.86 -18.62
N GLU A 109 0.41 -5.04 -19.09
CA GLU A 109 -0.44 -6.23 -19.10
C GLU A 109 -0.83 -6.65 -17.67
N LYS A 110 -2.07 -7.13 -17.50
CA LYS A 110 -2.61 -7.58 -16.20
C LYS A 110 -1.69 -8.60 -15.53
N ALA A 111 -1.19 -9.58 -16.29
CA ALA A 111 -0.30 -10.61 -15.75
C ALA A 111 1.02 -10.02 -15.20
N GLU A 112 1.57 -9.01 -15.88
CA GLU A 112 2.78 -8.32 -15.43
C GLU A 112 2.50 -7.49 -14.17
N LEU A 113 1.37 -6.76 -14.13
CA LEU A 113 0.95 -6.00 -12.95
C LEU A 113 0.78 -6.89 -11.71
N LEU A 114 0.10 -8.04 -11.86
CA LEU A 114 -0.10 -9.00 -10.76
C LEU A 114 1.23 -9.58 -10.28
N THR A 115 2.14 -9.92 -11.21
CA THR A 115 3.48 -10.39 -10.86
C THR A 115 4.29 -9.32 -10.12
N ALA A 116 4.25 -8.07 -10.59
CA ALA A 116 4.94 -6.95 -9.97
C ALA A 116 4.40 -6.64 -8.56
N LEU A 117 3.08 -6.70 -8.38
CA LEU A 117 2.41 -6.57 -7.09
C LEU A 117 2.84 -7.69 -6.13
N GLN A 118 2.90 -8.94 -6.58
CA GLN A 118 3.41 -10.04 -5.75
C GLN A 118 4.86 -9.80 -5.32
N ALA A 119 5.72 -9.38 -6.25
CA ALA A 119 7.12 -9.12 -5.97
C ALA A 119 7.32 -7.95 -5.00
N SER A 120 6.56 -6.86 -5.13
CA SER A 120 6.63 -5.71 -4.22
C SER A 120 6.17 -6.07 -2.82
N ARG A 121 5.11 -6.88 -2.67
CA ARG A 121 4.68 -7.37 -1.35
C ARG A 121 5.74 -8.26 -0.69
N GLN A 122 6.36 -9.16 -1.45
CA GLN A 122 7.45 -9.98 -0.92
C GLN A 122 8.63 -9.11 -0.44
N ALA A 123 9.01 -8.11 -1.23
CA ALA A 123 10.08 -7.18 -0.84
C ALA A 123 9.75 -6.39 0.44
N VAL A 124 8.48 -6.05 0.67
CA VAL A 124 8.03 -5.44 1.94
C VAL A 124 8.21 -6.42 3.09
N ILE A 125 7.75 -7.67 2.95
CA ILE A 125 7.86 -8.70 4.00
C ILE A 125 9.34 -8.94 4.35
N ASP A 126 10.19 -9.09 3.34
CA ASP A 126 11.63 -9.31 3.52
C ASP A 126 12.30 -8.11 4.21
N ALA A 127 11.89 -6.88 3.87
CA ALA A 127 12.46 -5.67 4.43
C ALA A 127 12.07 -5.43 5.90
N VAL A 128 10.91 -5.94 6.36
CA VAL A 128 10.48 -5.80 7.76
C VAL A 128 10.84 -7.01 8.63
N ALA A 129 11.19 -8.15 8.03
CA ALA A 129 11.59 -9.36 8.75
C ALA A 129 12.73 -9.13 9.78
N PRO A 130 13.75 -8.27 9.52
CA PRO A 130 14.81 -7.99 10.49
C PRO A 130 14.40 -7.17 11.70
N ALA A 131 13.14 -6.70 11.79
CA ALA A 131 12.65 -5.91 12.92
C ALA A 131 12.79 -6.61 14.29
N GLY A 132 13.02 -7.93 14.32
CA GLY A 132 13.30 -8.65 15.56
C GLY A 132 12.11 -8.59 16.53
N ASN A 133 12.36 -8.43 17.82
CA ASN A 133 11.34 -8.19 18.85
C ASN A 133 11.54 -6.81 19.49
N TYR A 134 11.74 -5.79 18.64
CA TYR A 134 12.05 -4.43 19.08
C TYR A 134 10.87 -3.48 18.89
N ASP A 135 10.80 -2.45 19.72
CA ASP A 135 9.80 -1.38 19.63
C ASP A 135 10.23 -0.30 18.62
N PHE A 136 9.35 -0.03 17.65
CA PHE A 136 9.54 1.00 16.63
C PHE A 136 8.54 2.17 16.74
N SER A 137 7.83 2.31 17.87
CA SER A 137 6.80 3.34 18.06
C SER A 137 7.33 4.77 17.96
N GLU A 138 8.58 4.99 18.35
CA GLU A 138 9.28 6.28 18.26
C GLU A 138 10.13 6.44 16.98
N VAL A 139 10.17 5.42 16.13
CA VAL A 139 10.97 5.42 14.91
C VAL A 139 10.12 6.00 13.78
N LYS A 140 10.20 7.32 13.63
CA LYS A 140 9.32 8.12 12.76
C LYS A 140 10.02 8.60 11.49
N TRP A 141 9.21 8.74 10.44
CA TRP A 141 9.56 9.37 9.16
C TRP A 141 8.35 10.08 8.56
N ALA A 142 8.58 11.21 7.87
CA ALA A 142 7.51 12.03 7.30
C ALA A 142 6.88 11.39 6.06
N HIS A 143 5.56 11.21 6.08
CA HIS A 143 4.73 10.88 4.92
C HIS A 143 4.22 12.17 4.26
N PRO A 144 4.19 12.27 2.91
CA PRO A 144 3.80 13.49 2.20
C PRO A 144 2.46 14.10 2.63
N PHE A 145 1.54 13.29 3.13
CA PHE A 145 0.19 13.73 3.48
C PHE A 145 -0.25 13.44 4.92
N LEU A 146 0.40 12.49 5.59
CA LEU A 146 0.02 12.09 6.96
C LEU A 146 0.90 12.77 8.01
N GLY A 147 1.90 13.55 7.58
CA GLY A 147 2.91 14.08 8.49
C GLY A 147 3.83 12.98 9.00
N GLU A 148 4.38 13.16 10.20
CA GLU A 148 5.25 12.16 10.81
C GLU A 148 4.44 10.96 11.32
N ILE A 149 4.73 9.80 10.76
CA ILE A 149 4.19 8.51 11.20
C ILE A 149 5.33 7.55 11.52
N ASN A 150 5.09 6.60 12.42
CA ASN A 150 6.09 5.64 12.86
C ASN A 150 6.22 4.44 11.90
N PHE A 151 7.20 3.60 12.16
CA PHE A 151 7.50 2.40 11.37
C PHE A 151 6.28 1.49 11.15
N TYR A 152 5.53 1.18 12.21
CA TYR A 152 4.33 0.33 12.11
C TYR A 152 3.26 0.98 11.24
N GLN A 153 3.03 2.28 11.42
CA GLN A 153 2.07 3.04 10.64
C GLN A 153 2.48 3.10 9.15
N TRP A 154 3.78 3.19 8.82
CA TRP A 154 4.23 3.11 7.44
C TRP A 154 3.90 1.77 6.76
N ILE A 155 3.96 0.66 7.49
CA ILE A 155 3.54 -0.66 6.97
C ILE A 155 2.02 -0.69 6.82
N LEU A 156 1.30 -0.27 7.85
CA LEU A 156 -0.17 -0.24 7.87
C LEU A 156 -0.75 0.64 6.75
N PHE A 157 -0.07 1.74 6.41
CA PHE A 157 -0.42 2.63 5.31
C PHE A 157 -0.63 1.87 3.99
N ILE A 158 0.16 0.81 3.72
CA ILE A 158 0.00 -0.01 2.51
C ILE A 158 -1.43 -0.56 2.42
N GLY A 159 -1.90 -1.23 3.47
CA GLY A 159 -3.24 -1.82 3.48
C GLY A 159 -4.34 -0.77 3.38
N LYS A 160 -4.19 0.35 4.10
CA LYS A 160 -5.18 1.44 4.03
C LYS A 160 -5.24 2.09 2.65
N HIS A 161 -4.08 2.27 2.01
CA HIS A 161 -3.96 2.79 0.66
C HIS A 161 -4.59 1.84 -0.37
N GLU A 162 -4.30 0.54 -0.26
CA GLU A 162 -4.88 -0.50 -1.11
C GLU A 162 -6.39 -0.62 -0.95
N GLN A 163 -6.92 -0.54 0.27
CA GLN A 163 -8.36 -0.66 0.50
C GLN A 163 -9.15 0.48 -0.15
N ARG A 164 -8.60 1.71 -0.14
CA ARG A 164 -9.17 2.81 -0.92
C ARG A 164 -9.18 2.50 -2.41
N HIS A 165 -8.06 2.04 -2.95
CA HIS A 165 -7.95 1.76 -4.38
C HIS A 165 -8.77 0.54 -4.81
N LEU A 166 -9.04 -0.40 -3.90
CA LEU A 166 -10.05 -1.44 -4.09
C LEU A 166 -11.44 -0.81 -4.26
N GLY A 167 -11.79 0.20 -3.47
CA GLY A 167 -12.99 1.01 -3.67
C GLY A 167 -13.03 1.64 -5.07
N GLN A 168 -11.94 2.30 -5.48
CA GLN A 168 -11.83 2.89 -6.83
C GLN A 168 -11.98 1.85 -7.95
N ILE A 169 -11.38 0.66 -7.81
CA ILE A 169 -11.54 -0.45 -8.76
C ILE A 169 -13.01 -0.85 -8.85
N ASN A 170 -13.70 -0.97 -7.71
CA ASN A 170 -15.11 -1.30 -7.67
C ASN A 170 -15.96 -0.22 -8.34
N ASP A 171 -15.67 1.06 -8.10
CA ASP A 171 -16.38 2.20 -8.71
C ASP A 171 -16.21 2.23 -10.23
N ILE A 172 -15.00 1.98 -10.75
CA ILE A 172 -14.74 1.92 -12.20
C ILE A 172 -15.62 0.87 -12.89
N ARG A 173 -15.83 -0.28 -12.23
CA ARG A 173 -16.67 -1.38 -12.75
C ARG A 173 -18.17 -1.07 -12.77
N GLN A 174 -18.61 -0.02 -12.07
CA GLN A 174 -20.01 0.41 -12.05
C GLN A 174 -20.35 1.45 -13.14
N PHE A 175 -19.37 1.90 -13.93
CA PHE A 175 -19.66 2.81 -15.04
C PHE A 175 -20.52 2.13 -16.11
N ALA A 176 -21.52 2.85 -16.61
CA ALA A 176 -22.51 2.31 -17.55
C ALA A 176 -21.91 1.80 -18.88
N ASN A 177 -20.73 2.29 -19.25
CA ASN A 177 -19.98 1.91 -20.44
C ASN A 177 -18.81 0.95 -20.15
N PHE A 178 -18.74 0.37 -18.94
CA PHE A 178 -17.75 -0.66 -18.64
C PHE A 178 -17.95 -1.86 -19.58
N PRO A 179 -16.88 -2.40 -20.20
CA PRO A 179 -17.00 -3.53 -21.12
C PRO A 179 -17.61 -4.77 -20.43
N ALA A 180 -18.49 -5.46 -21.15
CA ALA A 180 -19.13 -6.69 -20.67
C ALA A 180 -18.12 -7.83 -20.45
#